data_AF-A0A530XZ66-F1
#
_entry.id   AF-A0A530XZ66-F1
#
_cell.length_a   1.000
_cell.length_b   1.000
_cell.length_c   1.000
_cell.angle_alpha   90.00
_cell.angle_beta   90.00
_cell.angle_gamma   90.00
#
_symmetry.space_group_name_H-M   'P 1'
#
loop_
_entity.id
_entity.type
_entity.pdbx_description
1 polymer ?
#
loop_
_entity_poly.entity_id
_entity_poly.type
_entity_poly.pdbx_seq_one_letter_code
_entity_poly.pdbx_strand_id
1 'polypeptide(L)' 'GQRRMKTADLGIEELQKCVDTLIVIPNQNLFRLANDKTTFADAFAMADQVLYSGVACITDLMVKEGLINLDFADVR' A
#
# COMPACT_ATOMS: atom_id res chain seq x y z
N GLY A 1 6.23 6.92 -15.92
CA GLY A 1 7.06 7.86 -16.69
C GLY A 1 7.60 8.96 -15.78
N GLN A 2 8.81 9.46 -16.05
CA GLN A 2 9.56 10.42 -15.21
C GLN A 2 8.73 11.61 -14.69
N ARG A 3 7.92 12.24 -15.56
CA ARG A 3 7.08 13.39 -15.17
C ARG A 3 6.05 13.06 -14.08
N ARG A 4 5.42 11.88 -14.14
CA ARG A 4 4.46 11.44 -13.11
C ARG A 4 5.14 11.15 -11.78
N MET A 5 6.36 10.60 -11.82
CA MET A 5 7.12 10.28 -10.61
C MET A 5 7.51 11.56 -9.86
N LYS A 6 8.06 12.55 -10.59
CA LYS A 6 8.42 13.84 -9.99
C LYS A 6 7.21 14.57 -9.36
N THR A 7 6.03 14.49 -9.99
CA THR A 7 4.80 15.05 -9.40
C THR A 7 4.35 14.28 -8.15
N ALA A 8 4.48 12.95 -8.15
CA ALA A 8 4.14 12.13 -6.99
C ALA A 8 5.08 12.41 -5.80
N ASP A 9 6.39 12.53 -6.04
CA ASP A 9 7.37 12.83 -4.99
C ASP A 9 7.07 14.17 -4.29
N LEU A 10 6.76 15.21 -5.07
CA LEU A 10 6.33 16.50 -4.53
C LEU A 10 5.03 16.40 -3.72
N GLY A 11 4.07 15.61 -4.20
CA GLY A 11 2.81 15.37 -3.48
C GLY A 11 3.00 14.63 -2.16
N ILE A 12 3.90 13.64 -2.13
CA ILE A 12 4.27 12.88 -0.92
C ILE A 12 4.91 13.81 0.11
N GLU A 13 5.86 14.65 -0.32
CA GLU A 13 6.56 15.59 0.57
C GLU A 13 5.59 16.61 1.20
N GLU A 14 4.59 17.05 0.44
CA GLU A 14 3.58 17.99 0.95
C GLU A 14 2.55 17.32 1.87
N LEU A 15 2.14 16.09 1.56
CA LEU A 15 1.22 15.31 2.40
C LEU A 15 1.86 14.98 3.75
N GLN A 16 3.15 14.66 3.78
CA GLN A 16 3.87 14.31 5.01
C GLN A 16 3.87 15.43 6.05
N LYS A 17 3.71 16.69 5.63
CA LYS A 17 3.62 17.85 6.55
C LYS A 17 2.24 17.98 7.21
N CYS A 18 1.24 17.29 6.69
CA CYS A 18 -0.17 17.49 7.04
C CYS A 18 -0.83 16.26 7.69
N VAL A 19 -0.14 15.12 7.78
CA VAL A 19 -0.70 13.86 8.29
C VAL A 19 0.19 13.26 9.39
N ASP A 20 -0.42 12.61 10.38
CA ASP A 20 0.31 11.91 11.45
C ASP A 20 1.05 10.66 10.96
N THR A 21 0.54 10.02 9.90
CA THR A 21 1.16 8.85 9.27
C THR A 21 0.83 8.83 7.79
N LEU A 22 1.86 8.67 6.95
CA LEU A 22 1.74 8.59 5.50
C LEU A 22 2.15 7.19 5.02
N ILE A 23 1.24 6.51 4.33
CA ILE A 23 1.49 5.19 3.73
C ILE A 23 1.67 5.36 2.23
N VAL A 24 2.86 5.05 1.73
CA VAL A 24 3.20 5.14 0.30
C VAL A 24 3.26 3.73 -0.29
N ILE A 25 2.47 3.46 -1.33
CA ILE A 25 2.43 2.14 -1.97
C ILE A 25 3.05 2.23 -3.37
N PRO A 26 4.21 1.58 -3.61
CA PRO A 26 4.89 1.66 -4.90
C PRO A 26 4.23 0.75 -5.94
N ASN A 27 3.57 1.36 -6.93
CA ASN A 27 2.90 0.63 -8.02
C ASN A 27 3.86 -0.19 -8.91
N GLN A 28 5.18 0.01 -8.82
CA GLN A 28 6.18 -0.77 -9.58
C GLN A 28 6.19 -2.26 -9.18
N ASN A 29 5.85 -2.59 -7.93
CA ASN A 29 5.80 -3.99 -7.47
C ASN A 29 4.61 -4.77 -8.07
N LEU A 30 3.55 -4.06 -8.46
CA LEU A 30 2.34 -4.65 -9.05
C LEU A 30 2.61 -5.18 -10.47
N PHE A 31 3.51 -4.52 -11.20
CA PHE A 31 4.00 -5.00 -12.49
C PHE A 31 4.86 -6.26 -12.41
N ARG A 32 5.48 -6.55 -11.24
CA ARG A 32 6.22 -7.82 -11.04
C ARG A 32 5.30 -9.02 -10.81
N LEU A 33 4.06 -8.77 -10.39
CA LEU A 33 3.04 -9.79 -10.15
C LEU A 33 2.17 -10.05 -11.40
N ALA A 34 2.12 -9.09 -12.33
CA ALA A 34 1.46 -9.24 -13.61
C ALA A 34 2.29 -10.14 -14.55
N ASN A 35 1.71 -11.23 -15.04
CA ASN A 35 2.32 -12.11 -16.03
C ASN A 35 2.16 -11.51 -17.44
N ASP A 36 2.94 -11.99 -18.43
CA ASP A 36 2.90 -11.49 -19.83
C ASP A 36 1.52 -11.60 -20.53
N LYS A 37 0.57 -12.34 -19.94
CA LYS A 37 -0.81 -12.49 -20.42
C LYS A 37 -1.79 -11.48 -19.82
N THR A 38 -1.36 -10.70 -18.84
CA THR A 38 -2.22 -9.80 -18.08
C THR A 38 -2.39 -8.51 -18.86
N THR A 39 -3.63 -8.12 -19.17
CA THR A 39 -3.88 -6.84 -19.84
C THR A 39 -3.56 -5.69 -18.87
N PHE A 40 -3.32 -4.48 -19.41
CA PHE A 40 -3.12 -3.29 -18.57
C PHE A 40 -4.28 -3.09 -17.59
N ALA A 41 -5.52 -3.34 -18.01
CA ALA A 41 -6.70 -3.21 -17.16
C ALA A 41 -6.68 -4.21 -15.99
N ASP A 42 -6.34 -5.47 -16.25
CA ASP A 42 -6.26 -6.52 -15.23
C ASP A 42 -5.12 -6.26 -14.24
N ALA A 43 -3.99 -5.71 -14.70
CA ALA A 43 -2.88 -5.32 -13.84
C ALA A 43 -3.26 -4.16 -12.90
N PHE A 44 -4.06 -3.20 -13.38
CA PHE A 44 -4.61 -2.13 -12.53
C PHE A 44 -5.64 -2.67 -11.52
N ALA A 45 -6.51 -3.59 -11.91
CA ALA A 45 -7.46 -4.21 -10.98
C ALA A 45 -6.75 -5.03 -9.89
N MET A 46 -5.69 -5.76 -10.26
CA MET A 46 -4.87 -6.51 -9.29
C MET A 46 -4.12 -5.58 -8.36
N ALA A 47 -3.63 -4.45 -8.88
CA ALA A 47 -3.04 -3.38 -8.10
C ALA A 47 -4.02 -2.84 -7.04
N ASP A 48 -5.24 -2.49 -7.45
CA ASP A 48 -6.28 -1.99 -6.56
C ASP A 48 -6.64 -3.01 -5.47
N GLN A 49 -6.64 -4.31 -5.79
CA GLN A 49 -6.91 -5.37 -4.81
C GLN A 49 -5.79 -5.50 -3.76
N VAL A 50 -4.52 -5.39 -4.17
CA VAL A 50 -3.37 -5.40 -3.25
C VAL A 50 -3.38 -4.14 -2.38
N LEU A 51 -3.69 -2.98 -2.97
CA LEU A 51 -3.86 -1.72 -2.25
C LEU A 51 -4.97 -1.84 -1.20
N TYR A 52 -6.14 -2.35 -1.59
CA TYR A 52 -7.27 -2.57 -0.69
C TYR A 52 -6.90 -3.50 0.47
N SER A 53 -6.23 -4.62 0.18
CA SER A 53 -5.84 -5.59 1.21
C SER A 53 -4.79 -5.03 2.17
N GLY A 54 -3.83 -4.24 1.67
CA GLY A 54 -2.82 -3.59 2.50
C GLY A 54 -3.40 -2.50 3.40
N VAL A 55 -4.29 -1.67 2.87
CA VAL A 55 -4.98 -0.63 3.64
C VAL A 55 -5.95 -1.27 4.65
N ALA A 56 -6.72 -2.30 4.25
CA ALA A 56 -7.62 -3.01 5.16
C ALA A 56 -6.87 -3.68 6.32
N CYS A 57 -5.71 -4.31 6.06
CA CYS A 57 -4.88 -4.90 7.10
C CYS A 57 -4.40 -3.86 8.13
N ILE A 58 -3.90 -2.70 7.66
CA ILE A 58 -3.44 -1.62 8.55
C ILE A 58 -4.63 -0.99 9.28
N THR A 59 -5.75 -0.78 8.60
CA THR A 59 -6.97 -0.20 9.19
C THR A 59 -7.56 -1.14 10.24
N ASP A 60 -7.58 -2.45 9.99
CA ASP A 60 -8.06 -3.44 10.95
C ASP A 60 -7.17 -3.49 12.21
N LEU A 61 -5.87 -3.30 12.06
CA LEU A 61 -4.92 -3.19 13.18
C LEU A 61 -5.07 -1.89 13.97
N MET A 62 -5.39 -0.77 13.30
CA MET A 62 -5.62 0.54 13.94
C MET A 62 -7.02 0.67 14.58
N VAL A 63 -8.05 0.09 13.97
CA VAL A 63 -9.45 0.15 14.46
C VAL A 63 -9.69 -0.85 15.59
N LYS A 64 -8.94 -1.95 15.66
CA LYS A 64 -8.90 -2.85 16.83
C LYS A 64 -7.80 -2.44 17.82
N GLU A 65 -7.84 -1.21 18.33
CA GLU A 65 -7.18 -0.93 19.60
C GLU A 65 -7.90 -1.71 20.71
N GLY A 66 -7.48 -2.95 20.98
CA GLY A 66 -8.03 -3.71 22.11
C GLY A 66 -7.74 -5.21 22.22
N LEU A 67 -7.17 -5.88 21.21
CA LEU A 67 -6.83 -7.30 21.31
C LEU A 67 -5.46 -7.62 20.67
N ILE A 68 -4.43 -6.86 21.01
CA ILE A 68 -3.05 -7.39 21.00
C ILE A 68 -2.66 -7.58 22.47
N ASN A 69 -3.26 -8.58 23.10
CA ASN A 69 -2.65 -9.25 24.23
C ASN A 69 -2.47 -10.71 23.81
N LEU A 70 -1.23 -11.18 23.86
CA LEU A 70 -0.80 -12.58 23.72
C LEU A 70 -0.91 -13.19 22.30
N ASP A 71 0.08 -12.94 21.42
CA ASP A 71 0.53 -14.01 20.51
C ASP A 71 1.90 -13.75 19.86
N PHE A 72 2.40 -12.51 19.87
CA PHE A 72 3.75 -12.20 19.34
C PHE A 72 4.91 -12.66 20.24
N ALA A 73 4.62 -13.26 21.41
CA ALA A 73 5.62 -13.92 22.25
C ALA A 73 5.89 -15.38 21.82
N ASP A 74 5.03 -15.98 20.99
CA ASP A 74 5.03 -17.42 20.74
C ASP A 74 5.49 -17.85 19.33
N VAL A 75 6.12 -16.96 18.56
CA VAL A 75 6.62 -17.33 17.23
C VAL A 75 8.13 -17.17 17.12
N ARG A 76 8.83 -18.29 17.37
CA ARG A 76 10.26 -18.54 17.06
C ARG A 76 10.46 -18.85 15.58
#